data_AF-A0ABD3D152-F1
#
_entry.id   AF-A0ABD3D152-F1
#
_cell.length_a   1.000
_cell.length_b   1.000
_cell.length_c   1.000
_cell.angle_alpha   90.00
_cell.angle_beta   90.00
_cell.angle_gamma   90.00
#
_symmetry.space_group_name_H-M   'P 1'
#
loop_
_entity.id
_entity.type
_entity.pdbx_description
1 polymer ?
#
loop_
_entity_poly.entity_id
_entity_poly.type
_entity_poly.pdbx_seq_one_letter_code
_entity_poly.pdbx_strand_id
1 'polypeptide(L)' 'MALEKRDLELVLVNPVGEVIEKLRRGENGEKFTRAECMFLTVGEAVIFLQSAFNKQSQA' A
#
# COMPACT_ATOMS: atom_id res chain seq x y z
N MET A 1 5.17 -10.46 8.32
CA MET A 1 6.02 -10.13 7.13
C MET A 1 7.16 -9.19 7.54
N ALA A 2 8.25 -9.12 6.76
CA ALA A 2 9.42 -8.30 7.12
C ALA A 2 9.12 -6.80 7.29
N LEU A 3 8.11 -6.28 6.59
CA LEU A 3 7.65 -4.88 6.66
C LEU A 3 6.85 -4.60 7.94
N GLU A 4 5.93 -5.49 8.31
CA GLU A 4 5.15 -5.39 9.56
C GLU A 4 6.03 -5.44 10.80
N LYS A 5 7.09 -6.25 10.77
CA LYS A 5 8.06 -6.34 11.87
C LYS A 5 8.88 -5.05 12.07
N ARG A 6 8.76 -4.09 11.16
CA ARG A 6 9.52 -2.83 11.12
C ARG A 6 8.60 -1.60 11.11
N ASP A 7 7.29 -1.77 11.34
CA ASP A 7 6.29 -0.70 11.25
C ASP A 7 6.37 0.10 9.93
N LEU A 8 6.62 -0.61 8.82
CA LEU A 8 6.68 0.00 7.49
C LEU A 8 5.36 -0.16 6.75
N GLU A 9 4.83 0.96 6.25
CA GLU A 9 3.68 1.01 5.37
C GLU A 9 4.11 0.78 3.91
N LEU A 10 3.35 -0.05 3.18
CA LEU A 10 3.60 -0.37 1.77
C LEU A 10 2.39 0.00 0.93
N VAL A 11 2.65 0.72 -0.16
CA VAL A 11 1.67 1.03 -1.20
C VAL A 11 2.24 0.66 -2.56
N LEU A 12 1.36 0.29 -3.49
CA LEU A 12 1.68 -0.06 -4.86
C LEU A 12 1.22 1.06 -5.79
N VAL A 13 2.09 1.47 -6.71
CA VAL A 13 1.77 2.51 -7.69
C VAL A 13 1.75 1.91 -9.09
N ASN A 14 0.68 2.16 -9.81
CA ASN A 14 0.40 1.67 -11.15
C ASN A 14 0.60 0.15 -11.33
N PRO A 15 0.04 -0.71 -10.44
CA PRO A 15 0.10 -2.14 -10.68
C PRO A 15 -0.75 -2.48 -11.91
N VAL A 16 -0.16 -3.17 -12.88
CA VAL A 16 -0.90 -3.67 -14.05
C VAL A 16 -1.83 -4.81 -13.64
N GLY A 17 -2.93 -5.02 -14.39
CA GLY A 17 -3.97 -5.98 -14.03
C GLY A 17 -3.46 -7.41 -13.73
N GLU A 18 -2.46 -7.89 -14.47
CA GLU A 18 -1.84 -9.20 -14.21
C GLU A 18 -1.15 -9.25 -12.84
N VAL A 19 -0.49 -8.16 -12.42
CA VAL A 19 0.16 -8.06 -11.11
C VAL A 19 -0.90 -8.05 -10.01
N ILE A 20 -2.01 -7.33 -10.20
CA ILE A 20 -3.13 -7.31 -9.24
C ILE A 20 -3.71 -8.72 -9.07
N GLU A 21 -3.94 -9.45 -10.16
CA GLU A 21 -4.46 -10.82 -10.09
C GLU A 21 -3.49 -11.79 -9.40
N LYS A 22 -2.18 -11.64 -9.63
CA LYS A 22 -1.16 -12.45 -8.94
C LYS A 22 -1.11 -12.13 -7.45
N LEU A 23 -1.19 -10.86 -7.08
CA LEU A 23 -1.23 -10.43 -5.68
C LEU A 23 -2.45 -11.01 -4.97
N ARG A 24 -3.64 -10.90 -5.58
CA ARG A 24 -4.91 -11.42 -5.03
C ARG A 24 -4.86 -12.93 -4.73
N ARG A 25 -4.12 -13.70 -5.54
CA ARG A 25 -4.00 -15.16 -5.41
C ARG A 25 -2.95 -15.60 -4.39
N GLY A 26 -2.08 -14.70 -3.93
CA GLY A 26 -1.06 -15.01 -2.94
C GLY A 26 -1.63 -15.13 -1.53
N GLU A 27 -0.86 -15.72 -0.61
CA GLU A 27 -1.20 -15.89 0.82
C GLU A 27 -1.67 -14.58 1.51
N ASN A 28 -1.25 -13.42 0.99
CA ASN A 28 -1.54 -12.11 1.57
C ASN A 28 -2.37 -11.22 0.63
N GLY A 29 -3.13 -11.82 -0.28
CA GLY A 29 -3.83 -11.10 -1.35
C GLY A 29 -4.70 -9.96 -0.84
N GLU A 30 -5.52 -10.21 0.19
CA GLU A 30 -6.42 -9.20 0.74
C GLU A 30 -5.68 -7.98 1.34
N LYS A 31 -4.47 -8.18 1.84
CA LYS A 31 -3.70 -7.12 2.47
C LYS A 31 -3.16 -6.12 1.45
N PHE A 32 -2.68 -6.61 0.31
CA PHE A 32 -2.07 -5.77 -0.73
C PHE A 32 -3.05 -5.34 -1.82
N THR A 33 -4.22 -5.97 -1.91
CA THR A 33 -5.29 -5.57 -2.84
C THR A 33 -6.33 -4.64 -2.20
N ARG A 34 -6.12 -4.18 -0.96
CA ARG A 34 -6.99 -3.17 -0.36
C ARG A 34 -6.88 -1.87 -1.15
N ALA A 35 -8.01 -1.20 -1.38
CA ALA A 35 -8.06 0.04 -2.17
C ALA A 35 -7.12 1.13 -1.64
N GLU A 36 -6.87 1.14 -0.33
CA GLU A 36 -5.98 2.09 0.36
C GLU A 36 -4.47 1.79 0.14
N CYS A 37 -4.14 0.68 -0.54
CA CYS A 37 -2.77 0.25 -0.80
C CYS A 37 -2.38 0.31 -2.29
N MET A 38 -3.25 0.80 -3.17
CA MET A 38 -3.02 0.85 -4.62
C MET A 38 -3.38 2.22 -5.20
N PHE A 39 -2.46 2.82 -5.93
CA PHE A 39 -2.61 4.14 -6.53
C PHE A 39 -2.22 4.09 -8.01
N LEU A 40 -2.79 4.96 -8.83
CA LEU A 40 -2.42 5.02 -10.26
C LEU A 40 -1.16 5.86 -10.47
N THR A 41 -0.96 6.89 -9.63
CA THR A 41 0.16 7.81 -9.74
C THR A 41 0.96 7.90 -8.43
N VAL A 42 2.23 8.30 -8.56
CA VAL A 42 3.11 8.53 -7.40
C VAL A 42 2.58 9.69 -6.55
N GLY A 43 2.00 10.72 -7.17
CA GLY A 43 1.46 11.88 -6.45
C GLY A 43 0.37 11.50 -5.45
N GLU A 44 -0.59 10.68 -5.88
CA GLU A 44 -1.66 10.16 -5.01
C GLU A 44 -1.09 9.35 -3.85
N ALA A 45 -0.14 8.45 -4.13
CA ALA A 45 0.50 7.61 -3.12
C ALA A 45 1.26 8.44 -2.07
N VAL A 46 2.00 9.46 -2.51
CA VAL A 46 2.75 10.35 -1.60
C VAL A 46 1.80 11.16 -0.73
N ILE A 47 0.72 11.71 -1.29
CA ILE A 47 -0.29 12.47 -0.52
C ILE A 47 -0.93 11.58 0.56
N PHE A 48 -1.27 10.33 0.21
CA PHE A 48 -1.81 9.36 1.16
C PHE A 48 -0.83 9.06 2.30
N LEU A 49 0.42 8.72 1.98
CA LEU A 49 1.44 8.41 2.98
C LEU A 49 1.78 9.61 3.87
N GLN A 50 1.86 10.81 3.30
CA GLN A 50 2.08 12.04 4.07
C GLN A 50 0.96 12.29 5.08
N SER A 51 -0.30 12.07 4.67
CA SER A 51 -1.43 12.25 5.56
C SER A 51 -1.52 11.16 6.63
N ALA A 52 -1.08 9.93 6.35
CA ALA A 52 -0.93 8.87 7.36
C ALA A 52 0.17 9.19 8.38
N PHE A 53 1.35 9.62 7.90
CA PHE A 53 2.49 10.00 8.75
C PHE A 53 2.18 11.19 9.67
N ASN A 54 1.49 12.21 9.15
CA ASN A 54 1.12 13.38 9.94
C ASN A 54 0.11 13.04 11.05
N LYS A 55 -0.80 12.08 10.83
CA LYS A 55 -1.71 11.58 11.88
C LYS A 55 -0.96 10.85 12.99
N GLN A 56 0.07 10.08 12.65
CA GLN A 56 0.91 9.38 13.63
C GLN A 56 1.79 10.35 14.43
N SER A 57 2.23 11.46 13.81
CA SER A 57 3.10 12.45 14.47
C SER A 57 2.36 13.37 15.45
N GLN A 58 1.03 13.42 15.39
CA GLN A 58 0.16 14.23 16.25
C GLN A 58 -0.50 13.42 17.38
N ALA A 59 -0.21 12.11 17.46
CA ALA A 59 -0.77 11.18 18.45
C ALA A 59 0.20 10.94 19.63
#